data_AF-A0AAV3M1C2-F1
#
_entry.id   AF-A0AAV3M1C2-F1
#
_cell.length_a   1.000
_cell.length_b   1.000
_cell.length_c   1.000
_cell.angle_alpha   90.00
_cell.angle_beta   90.00
_cell.angle_gamma   90.00
#
_symmetry.space_group_name_H-M   'P 1'
#
loop_
_entity.id
_entity.type
_entity.pdbx_description
1 polymer ?
#
loop_
_entity_poly.entity_id
_entity_poly.type
_entity_poly.pdbx_seq_one_letter_code
_entity_poly.pdbx_strand_id
1 'polypeptide(L)'
;MGKNVFIKDWIFSNKSIFISITIFSSITCASEIFDINAINTGIDNHLSDPMLLNYLSKSEGQLPGRYRVHIYLNDDSVADEYIEFIFSEENQTLEPQITRRQLINWGVKPSIFFKNDSSEIDEFIDVRKFIKGGNIYHDFFLTV
;
A
#
# COMPACT_ATOMS: atom_id res chain seq x y z
N MET A 1 -26.44 -87.14 -29.42
CA MET A 1 -27.39 -86.35 -30.24
C MET A 1 -27.53 -84.98 -29.61
N GLY A 2 -27.40 -83.90 -30.40
CA GLY A 2 -27.36 -82.50 -29.96
C GLY A 2 -28.61 -82.04 -29.17
N LYS A 3 -28.69 -80.80 -28.69
CA LYS A 3 -28.33 -79.55 -29.37
C LYS A 3 -28.36 -78.37 -28.38
N ASN A 4 -27.64 -77.33 -28.79
CA ASN A 4 -27.96 -75.91 -28.68
C ASN A 4 -27.86 -75.20 -27.32
N VAL A 5 -26.71 -74.52 -27.23
CA VAL A 5 -26.49 -73.19 -26.65
C VAL A 5 -27.63 -72.22 -27.02
N PHE A 6 -28.20 -71.57 -26.01
CA PHE A 6 -28.87 -70.28 -26.14
C PHE A 6 -28.19 -69.32 -25.17
N ILE A 7 -27.32 -68.46 -25.70
CA ILE A 7 -26.76 -67.33 -24.96
C ILE A 7 -27.90 -66.32 -24.82
N LYS A 8 -28.33 -66.11 -23.58
CA LYS A 8 -29.30 -65.07 -23.23
C LYS A 8 -28.49 -63.82 -22.90
N ASP A 9 -28.34 -62.93 -23.87
CA ASP A 9 -27.73 -61.61 -23.68
C ASP A 9 -28.59 -60.80 -22.71
N TRP A 10 -28.20 -60.81 -21.44
CA TRP A 10 -28.81 -59.97 -20.43
C TRP A 10 -28.07 -58.63 -20.41
N ILE A 11 -28.55 -57.67 -21.20
CA ILE A 11 -28.07 -56.29 -21.13
C ILE A 11 -28.52 -55.72 -19.78
N PHE A 12 -27.66 -55.81 -18.78
CA PHE A 12 -27.77 -55.00 -17.58
C PHE A 12 -27.56 -53.54 -17.99
N SER A 13 -28.63 -52.75 -17.95
CA SER A 13 -28.57 -51.30 -18.11
C SER A 13 -27.86 -50.72 -16.88
N ASN A 14 -26.53 -50.61 -16.95
CA ASN A 14 -25.73 -49.90 -15.95
C ASN A 14 -25.96 -48.40 -16.10
N LYS A 15 -27.09 -47.90 -15.61
CA LYS A 15 -27.32 -46.46 -15.46
C LYS A 15 -26.44 -45.96 -14.30
N SER A 16 -25.20 -45.62 -14.60
CA SER A 16 -24.32 -44.92 -13.66
C SER A 16 -24.67 -43.43 -13.69
N ILE A 17 -25.10 -42.90 -12.54
CA ILE A 17 -25.32 -41.47 -12.36
C ILE A 17 -24.01 -40.90 -11.80
N PHE A 18 -23.37 -40.00 -12.57
CA PHE A 18 -22.20 -39.26 -12.11
C PHE A 18 -22.68 -37.90 -11.57
N ILE A 19 -22.46 -37.66 -10.28
CA ILE A 19 -22.71 -36.37 -9.63
C ILE A 19 -21.36 -35.67 -9.52
N SER A 20 -21.18 -34.59 -10.27
CA SER A 20 -20.02 -33.70 -10.16
C SER A 20 -20.39 -32.53 -9.25
N ILE A 21 -19.77 -32.45 -8.07
CA ILE A 21 -19.91 -31.31 -7.16
C ILE A 21 -18.77 -30.35 -7.46
N THR A 22 -19.08 -29.23 -8.12
CA THR A 22 -18.14 -28.14 -8.36
C THR A 22 -18.19 -27.20 -7.16
N ILE A 23 -17.13 -27.18 -6.35
CA ILE A 23 -17.00 -26.23 -5.24
C ILE A 23 -16.49 -24.91 -5.82
N PHE A 24 -17.39 -23.95 -6.03
CA PHE A 24 -17.01 -22.57 -6.35
C PHE A 24 -16.57 -21.88 -5.07
N SER A 25 -15.28 -21.68 -4.87
CA SER A 25 -14.76 -20.80 -3.83
C SER A 25 -15.04 -19.34 -4.23
N SER A 26 -15.93 -18.67 -3.51
CA SER A 26 -16.04 -17.22 -3.57
C SER A 26 -14.84 -16.60 -2.86
N ILE A 27 -14.15 -15.68 -3.53
CA ILE A 27 -13.18 -14.80 -2.88
C ILE A 27 -14.00 -13.84 -2.01
N THR A 28 -13.89 -13.96 -0.69
CA THR A 28 -14.48 -12.99 0.23
C THR A 28 -13.46 -11.89 0.50
N CYS A 29 -13.84 -10.65 0.20
CA CYS A 29 -13.09 -9.48 0.61
C CYS A 29 -13.76 -8.92 1.86
N ALA A 30 -13.02 -8.88 2.97
CA ALA A 30 -13.45 -8.15 4.16
C ALA A 30 -12.88 -6.73 4.08
N SER A 31 -13.71 -5.72 4.31
CA SER A 31 -13.22 -4.37 4.55
C SER A 31 -12.63 -4.30 5.95
N GLU A 32 -11.40 -3.81 6.07
CA GLU A 32 -10.82 -3.46 7.37
C GLU A 32 -11.53 -2.22 7.90
N ILE A 33 -12.14 -2.33 9.08
CA ILE A 33 -12.85 -1.24 9.74
C ILE A 33 -12.28 -1.12 11.15
N PHE A 34 -11.77 0.05 11.50
CA PHE A 34 -11.32 0.33 12.86
C PHE A 34 -12.48 0.78 13.75
N ASP A 35 -12.58 0.23 14.95
CA ASP A 35 -13.53 0.71 15.96
C ASP A 35 -12.95 1.94 16.66
N ILE A 36 -13.55 3.11 16.41
CA ILE A 36 -13.09 4.38 17.01
C ILE A 36 -13.22 4.40 18.53
N ASN A 37 -14.13 3.60 19.10
CA ASN A 37 -14.29 3.52 20.55
C ASN A 37 -13.14 2.76 21.22
N ALA A 38 -12.33 2.04 20.44
CA ALA A 38 -11.11 1.40 20.92
C ALA A 38 -9.91 2.35 20.98
N ILE A 39 -10.02 3.59 20.47
CA ILE A 39 -8.93 4.56 20.42
C ILE A 39 -9.08 5.58 21.55
N ASN A 40 -8.06 5.68 22.41
CA ASN A 40 -7.95 6.79 23.35
C ASN A 40 -7.27 7.97 22.66
N THR A 41 -8.03 9.02 22.34
CA THR A 41 -7.52 10.23 21.66
C THR A 41 -6.84 11.22 22.61
N GLY A 42 -6.74 10.92 23.91
CA GLY A 42 -6.10 11.79 24.90
C GLY A 42 -6.86 13.09 25.19
N ILE A 43 -8.07 13.24 24.64
CA ILE A 43 -8.97 14.36 24.92
C ILE A 43 -10.18 13.80 25.66
N ASP A 44 -10.30 14.17 26.92
CA ASP A 44 -11.47 13.88 27.74
C ASP A 44 -12.66 14.60 27.08
N ASN A 45 -13.50 13.81 26.40
CA ASN A 45 -14.73 14.20 25.70
C ASN A 45 -14.56 14.53 24.19
N HIS A 46 -15.08 13.58 23.41
CA HIS A 46 -15.67 13.76 22.07
C HIS A 46 -14.85 14.57 21.08
N LEU A 47 -14.00 13.89 20.29
CA LEU A 47 -13.99 14.07 18.84
C LEU A 47 -13.51 12.77 18.21
N SER A 48 -14.48 11.94 17.83
CA SER A 48 -14.30 10.92 16.80
C SER A 48 -14.06 11.65 15.48
N ASP A 49 -12.83 12.11 15.23
CA ASP A 49 -12.48 12.74 13.95
C ASP A 49 -12.68 11.69 12.85
N PRO A 50 -13.68 11.83 11.97
CA PRO A 50 -13.93 10.86 10.90
C PRO A 50 -12.75 10.77 9.94
N MET A 51 -11.93 11.83 9.86
CA MET A 51 -10.74 11.88 9.02
C MET A 51 -9.65 10.94 9.56
N LEU A 52 -9.44 10.93 10.88
CA LEU A 52 -8.56 9.98 11.58
C LEU A 52 -8.93 8.52 11.24
N LEU A 53 -10.23 8.20 11.27
CA LEU A 53 -10.72 6.85 10.98
C LEU A 53 -10.51 6.45 9.52
N ASN A 54 -10.68 7.39 8.59
CA ASN A 54 -10.46 7.16 7.17
C ASN A 54 -9.00 6.83 6.86
N TYR A 55 -8.04 7.45 7.58
CA TYR A 55 -6.63 7.11 7.41
C TYR A 55 -6.32 5.72 7.95
N LEU A 56 -6.75 5.41 9.17
CA LEU A 56 -6.44 4.13 9.81
C LEU A 56 -7.09 2.94 9.10
N SER A 57 -8.29 3.11 8.53
CA SER A 57 -9.04 2.04 7.85
C SER A 57 -8.56 1.75 6.41
N LYS A 58 -7.50 2.42 5.94
CA LYS A 58 -6.85 2.10 4.66
C LYS A 58 -5.73 1.06 4.90
N SER A 59 -5.49 0.21 3.90
CA SER A 59 -4.30 -0.67 3.89
C SER A 59 -3.06 0.21 4.03
N GLU A 60 -2.17 -0.12 4.96
CA GLU A 60 -1.01 0.71 5.36
C GLU A 60 -1.38 2.06 6.01
N GLY A 61 -2.57 2.11 6.66
CA GLY A 61 -3.16 3.31 7.24
C GLY A 61 -2.28 3.99 8.29
N GLN A 62 -1.50 4.97 7.84
CA GLN A 62 -0.65 5.81 8.67
C GLN A 62 -1.17 7.25 8.67
N LEU A 63 -0.99 7.96 9.79
CA LEU A 63 -1.46 9.33 9.93
C LEU A 63 -0.50 10.35 9.31
N PRO A 64 -1.00 11.48 8.79
CA PRO A 64 -0.15 12.65 8.56
C PRO A 64 0.58 13.05 9.84
N GLY A 65 1.82 13.51 9.72
CA GLY A 65 2.62 13.97 10.87
C GLY A 65 4.12 13.83 10.67
N ARG A 66 4.87 14.10 11.74
CA ARG A 66 6.33 13.98 11.77
C ARG A 66 6.78 12.59 12.17
N TYR A 67 7.55 11.96 11.29
CA TYR A 67 8.13 10.65 11.51
C TYR A 67 9.64 10.75 11.51
N ARG A 68 10.28 10.02 12.43
CA ARG A 68 11.72 9.77 12.35
C ARG A 68 11.94 8.67 11.32
N VAL A 69 12.69 8.97 10.27
CA VAL A 69 12.90 8.07 9.14
C VAL A 69 14.40 7.88 8.86
N HIS A 70 14.73 6.71 8.33
CA HIS A 70 16.01 6.42 7.72
C HIS A 70 15.95 6.82 6.25
N ILE A 71 16.91 7.63 5.80
CA ILE A 71 16.91 8.21 4.46
C ILE A 71 17.98 7.53 3.63
N TYR A 72 17.55 7.06 2.46
CA TYR A 72 18.41 6.41 1.47
C TYR A 72 18.36 7.20 0.17
N LEU A 73 19.53 7.40 -0.45
CA LEU A 73 19.67 7.99 -1.78
C LEU A 73 20.40 6.98 -2.68
N ASN A 74 19.71 6.44 -3.68
CA ASN A 74 20.25 5.37 -4.54
C ASN A 74 20.81 4.19 -3.72
N ASP A 75 20.02 3.68 -2.77
CA ASP A 75 20.35 2.56 -1.87
C ASP A 75 21.41 2.85 -0.79
N ASP A 76 22.08 4.01 -0.84
CA ASP A 76 23.03 4.41 0.20
C ASP A 76 22.32 5.16 1.33
N SER A 77 22.58 4.78 2.59
CA SER A 77 22.09 5.51 3.76
C SER A 77 22.79 6.87 3.89
N VAL A 78 22.01 7.95 3.99
CA VAL A 78 22.51 9.33 3.98
C VAL A 78 22.14 10.14 5.21
N ALA A 79 21.04 9.81 5.90
CA ALA A 79 20.59 10.54 7.08
C ALA A 79 19.55 9.76 7.91
N ASP A 80 19.45 10.14 9.19
CA ASP A 80 18.37 9.74 10.09
C ASP A 80 17.74 11.01 10.68
N GLU A 81 16.57 11.42 10.20
CA GLU A 81 15.95 12.68 10.64
C GLU A 81 14.43 12.63 10.65
N TYR A 82 13.82 13.71 11.16
CA TYR A 82 12.38 13.86 11.21
C TYR A 82 11.86 14.51 9.93
N ILE A 83 11.01 13.79 9.20
CA ILE A 83 10.32 14.27 7.99
C ILE A 83 8.83 14.42 8.28
N GLU A 84 8.25 15.52 7.83
CA GLU A 84 6.80 15.73 7.85
C GLU A 84 6.17 15.00 6.66
N PHE A 85 5.10 14.24 6.92
CA PHE A 85 4.31 13.57 5.90
C PHE A 85 2.90 14.14 5.89
N ILE A 86 2.43 14.57 4.73
CA ILE A 86 1.07 15.09 4.55
C ILE A 86 0.26 14.13 3.69
N PHE A 87 -1.06 14.10 3.88
CA PHE A 87 -1.91 13.31 3.00
C PHE A 87 -2.12 14.02 1.66
N SER A 88 -1.78 13.34 0.56
CA SER A 88 -2.07 13.79 -0.79
C SER A 88 -3.43 13.26 -1.25
N GLU A 89 -4.40 14.14 -1.45
CA GLU A 89 -5.72 13.75 -1.99
C GLU A 89 -5.62 13.24 -3.43
N GLU A 90 -4.64 13.70 -4.20
CA GLU A 90 -4.42 13.26 -5.59
C GLU A 90 -3.94 11.80 -5.64
N ASN A 91 -2.95 11.47 -4.82
CA ASN A 91 -2.34 10.14 -4.81
C ASN A 91 -2.99 9.18 -3.80
N GLN A 92 -3.89 9.69 -2.96
CA GLN A 92 -4.54 8.98 -1.86
C GLN A 92 -3.54 8.31 -0.89
N THR A 93 -2.35 8.87 -0.75
CA THR A 93 -1.23 8.37 0.07
C THR A 93 -0.55 9.49 0.86
N LEU A 94 0.25 9.13 1.87
CA LEU A 94 1.12 10.08 2.55
C LEU A 94 2.29 10.46 1.65
N GLU A 95 2.68 11.74 1.64
CA GLU A 95 3.83 12.23 0.90
C GLU A 95 4.78 13.01 1.80
N PRO A 96 6.09 12.73 1.72
CA PRO A 96 7.08 13.44 2.50
C PRO A 96 7.25 14.88 1.97
N GLN A 97 7.25 15.84 2.88
CA GLN A 97 7.57 17.23 2.59
C GLN A 97 9.09 17.41 2.66
N ILE A 98 9.73 17.58 1.50
CA ILE A 98 11.18 17.62 1.37
C ILE A 98 11.63 18.93 0.75
N THR A 99 12.60 19.56 1.39
CA THR A 99 13.18 20.83 0.92
C THR A 99 14.37 20.63 0.00
N ARG A 100 14.71 21.67 -0.77
CA ARG A 100 15.95 21.68 -1.58
C ARG A 100 17.19 21.51 -0.70
N ARG A 101 17.20 22.17 0.47
CA ARG A 101 18.31 22.07 1.43
C ARG A 101 18.54 20.63 1.90
N GLN A 102 17.48 19.90 2.21
CA GLN A 102 17.58 18.49 2.59
C GLN A 102 18.18 17.63 1.49
N LEU A 103 17.69 17.76 0.26
CA LEU A 103 18.24 17.03 -0.89
C LEU A 103 19.73 17.32 -1.10
N ILE A 104 20.15 18.58 -0.96
CA ILE A 104 21.56 18.96 -1.05
C ILE A 104 22.37 18.31 0.07
N ASN A 105 21.87 18.33 1.30
CA ASN A 105 22.53 17.69 2.45
C ASN A 105 22.67 16.18 2.27
N TRP A 106 21.72 15.54 1.59
CA TRP A 106 21.76 14.12 1.25
C TRP A 106 22.65 13.80 0.04
N GLY A 107 23.26 14.80 -0.60
CA GLY A 107 24.23 14.62 -1.69
C GLY A 107 23.71 14.92 -3.09
N VAL A 108 22.48 15.42 -3.25
CA VAL A 108 21.99 15.89 -4.55
C VAL A 108 22.73 17.16 -4.97
N LYS A 109 23.26 17.17 -6.20
CA LYS A 109 24.10 18.27 -6.69
C LYS A 109 23.34 19.61 -6.68
N PRO A 110 23.87 20.66 -6.02
CA PRO A 110 23.28 22.01 -5.99
C PRO A 110 22.95 22.59 -7.37
N SER A 111 23.76 22.26 -8.39
CA SER A 111 23.60 22.73 -9.77
C SER A 111 22.27 22.33 -10.41
N ILE A 112 21.55 21.36 -9.85
CA ILE A 112 20.21 20.97 -10.31
C ILE A 112 19.17 22.02 -9.90
N PHE A 113 19.39 22.71 -8.78
CA PHE A 113 18.42 23.67 -8.20
C PHE A 113 18.66 25.12 -8.66
N PHE A 114 19.92 25.55 -8.77
CA PHE A 114 20.27 26.98 -8.94
C PHE A 114 20.42 27.46 -10.38
N LYS A 115 19.63 26.93 -11.33
CA LYS A 115 19.85 27.21 -12.76
C LYS A 115 19.45 28.62 -13.21
N ASN A 116 18.58 29.35 -12.50
CA ASN A 116 18.03 30.67 -12.91
C ASN A 116 17.57 31.58 -11.73
N ASP A 117 18.43 31.83 -10.73
CA ASP A 117 18.23 32.78 -9.61
C ASP A 117 17.26 32.43 -8.46
N SER A 118 17.73 32.81 -7.26
CA SER A 118 17.06 32.94 -5.96
C SER A 118 15.84 32.05 -5.71
N SER A 119 16.06 30.75 -5.63
CA SER A 119 15.03 29.80 -5.20
C SER A 119 15.20 29.57 -3.69
N GLU A 120 14.15 29.84 -2.93
CA GLU A 120 14.11 29.64 -1.48
C GLU A 120 14.45 28.18 -1.17
N ILE A 121 15.61 27.94 -0.54
CA ILE A 121 16.15 26.58 -0.34
C ILE A 121 15.32 25.76 0.66
N ASP A 122 14.49 26.44 1.43
CA ASP A 122 13.62 25.89 2.47
C ASP A 122 12.20 25.61 1.99
N GLU A 123 11.89 25.91 0.73
CA GLU A 123 10.62 25.53 0.11
C GLU A 123 10.56 24.02 -0.12
N PHE A 124 9.40 23.42 0.16
CA PHE A 124 9.12 22.03 -0.19
C PHE A 124 9.03 21.87 -1.70
N ILE A 125 9.64 20.80 -2.22
CA ILE A 125 9.62 20.50 -3.64
C ILE A 125 9.02 19.15 -3.94
N ASP A 126 8.31 19.08 -5.05
CA ASP A 126 7.95 17.82 -5.67
C ASP A 126 9.17 17.28 -6.45
N VAL A 127 9.89 16.34 -5.84
CA VAL A 127 11.09 15.71 -6.41
C VAL A 127 10.82 15.12 -7.79
N ARG A 128 9.63 14.54 -8.02
CA ARG A 128 9.27 13.85 -9.27
C ARG A 128 9.11 14.84 -10.43
N LYS A 129 8.63 16.05 -10.13
CA LYS A 129 8.49 17.14 -11.10
C LYS A 129 9.81 17.87 -11.33
N PHE A 130 10.59 18.08 -10.26
CA PHE A 130 11.77 18.93 -10.31
C PHE A 130 13.03 18.22 -10.84
N ILE A 131 13.24 16.97 -10.45
CA ILE A 131 14.41 16.19 -10.85
C ILE A 131 13.97 15.20 -11.92
N LYS A 132 14.40 15.41 -13.18
CA LYS A 132 14.05 14.51 -14.28
C LYS A 132 14.53 13.08 -14.01
N GLY A 133 13.58 12.14 -13.91
CA GLY A 133 13.85 10.74 -13.58
C GLY A 133 14.08 10.47 -12.09
N GLY A 134 13.98 11.50 -11.24
CA GLY A 134 13.98 11.35 -9.80
C GLY A 134 12.64 10.78 -9.31
N ASN A 135 12.70 9.87 -8.35
CA ASN A 135 11.53 9.32 -7.69
C ASN A 135 11.74 9.36 -6.18
N ILE A 136 10.63 9.24 -5.47
CA ILE A 136 10.62 9.11 -4.02
C ILE A 136 9.60 8.06 -3.60
N TYR A 137 10.08 7.18 -2.72
CA TYR A 137 9.32 6.12 -2.09
C TYR A 137 9.51 6.23 -0.58
N HIS A 138 8.48 5.83 0.15
CA HIS A 138 8.54 5.70 1.59
C HIS A 138 7.86 4.38 1.96
N ASP A 139 8.31 3.79 3.06
CA ASP A 139 7.74 2.58 3.61
C ASP A 139 7.76 2.72 5.14
N PHE A 140 6.58 2.70 5.74
CA PHE A 140 6.41 2.80 7.20
C PHE A 140 6.57 1.46 7.92
N PHE A 141 6.54 0.35 7.19
CA PHE A 141 6.38 -1.00 7.73
C PHE A 141 7.48 -1.97 7.28
N LEU A 142 8.58 -1.48 6.70
CA LEU A 142 9.76 -2.28 6.31
C LEU A 142 10.00 -3.41 7.33
N THR A 143 9.60 -4.63 6.94
CA THR A 143 9.87 -5.82 7.74
C THR A 143 11.34 -6.17 7.54
N VAL A 144 12.15 -5.91 8.58
CA VAL A 144 13.55 -6.34 8.64
C VAL A 144 13.63 -7.84 8.86
#